data_AF-A0A5M9P4Q4-F1
#
_entry.id   AF-A0A5M9P4Q4-F1
#
_cell.length_a   1.000
_cell.length_b   1.000
_cell.length_c   1.000
_cell.angle_alpha   90.00
_cell.angle_beta   90.00
_cell.angle_gamma   90.00
#
_symmetry.space_group_name_H-M   'P 1'
#
loop_
_entity.id
_entity.type
_entity.pdbx_description
1 polymer ?
#
loop_
_entity_poly.entity_id
_entity_poly.type
_entity_poly.pdbx_seq_one_letter_code
_entity_poly.pdbx_strand_id
1 'polypeptide(L)'
;MSNDKLPKDADGLQLNFCKTLACDNFGLSDAKRYVLQHANPKRPAMVCRECGAFPPLLNNREVLSELHRLRQLHSDGLPACRNDDCDNFGLSVHTHKHLYHAFGYSGDRQRYRCKDCQSTFVDKWSGSNKKLQFQENLMGLLFMGYSVREICRKLEINPKTFYDHVDHIASRCRRKLAMIDARWVNHAKDYEFASHYQRLQPQSNNGVVWIATGEAHSGYILCQHVNYSQNEEPSGNVDHNPYDDVARFVSKDHSSEANLELPQPSDKLKERIEQQYQVILARGNVEDPMGNLTTFSYPSKGALIRPPYTSYAHFLHVLDMCNEDKHVAIYMPQDPLLRSAALSVCLPRIQSQNIDLMYVEEDSGWQDDQSFEKIDIVHMSWWRDRWAIANQGDNQKGICYLTGNNPEPKQWFNTASIQQTKFYQQRFQLLFDSFINEPRRKLRPGGILPLLDIFRAWHNLCYQDKQGLTAAQRLGVAEQPLTLKQLLS
;
A
#
# COMPACT_ATOMS: atom_id res chain seq x y z
N MET A 1 21.11 25.74 18.24
CA MET A 1 20.23 25.63 19.41
C MET A 1 19.00 24.84 18.98
N SER A 2 18.92 23.55 19.32
CA SER A 2 17.78 22.71 18.99
C SER A 2 16.61 23.14 19.86
N ASN A 3 15.67 23.89 19.29
CA ASN A 3 14.42 24.19 19.98
C ASN A 3 13.72 22.84 20.23
N ASP A 4 13.37 22.54 21.50
CA ASP A 4 12.60 21.37 21.97
C ASP A 4 11.22 21.27 21.30
N LYS A 5 11.17 21.13 19.98
CA LYS A 5 9.98 21.22 19.14
C LYS A 5 9.89 19.99 18.26
N LEU A 6 8.68 19.50 18.09
CA LEU A 6 8.36 18.48 17.10
C LEU A 6 8.59 19.02 15.68
N PRO A 7 8.76 18.13 14.68
CA PRO A 7 8.72 18.53 13.28
C PRO A 7 7.47 19.38 12.99
N LYS A 8 7.67 20.45 12.21
CA LYS A 8 6.60 21.41 11.90
C LYS A 8 5.43 20.69 11.22
N ASP A 9 4.22 21.17 11.47
CA ASP A 9 3.06 20.79 10.67
C ASP A 9 3.30 21.14 9.19
N ALA A 10 2.61 20.44 8.31
CA ALA A 10 2.61 20.73 6.88
C ALA A 10 1.19 20.61 6.35
N ASP A 11 0.62 21.72 5.88
CA ASP A 11 -0.73 21.78 5.29
C ASP A 11 -1.82 21.11 6.17
N GLY A 12 -1.76 21.36 7.48
CA GLY A 12 -2.67 20.77 8.47
C GLY A 12 -2.33 19.34 8.89
N LEU A 13 -1.34 18.70 8.27
CA LEU A 13 -0.85 17.38 8.65
C LEU A 13 0.16 17.46 9.80
N GLN A 14 -0.16 16.80 10.91
CA GLN A 14 0.76 16.57 12.02
C GLN A 14 0.67 15.12 12.48
N LEU A 15 1.77 14.38 12.35
CA LEU A 15 1.85 12.93 12.61
C LEU A 15 2.71 12.59 13.84
N ASN A 16 3.36 13.59 14.44
CA ASN A 16 4.24 13.42 15.58
C ASN A 16 3.44 13.57 16.88
N PHE A 17 2.97 12.44 17.41
CA PHE A 17 2.29 12.35 18.69
C PHE A 17 2.34 10.92 19.25
N CYS A 18 1.85 10.72 20.47
CA CYS A 18 1.74 9.42 21.09
C CYS A 18 0.73 8.52 20.35
N LYS A 19 1.15 7.33 19.92
CA LYS A 19 0.31 6.35 19.18
C LYS A 19 -0.25 5.24 20.08
N THR A 20 -0.21 5.45 21.40
CA THR A 20 -0.78 4.55 22.41
C THR A 20 -2.21 4.97 22.68
N LEU A 21 -3.19 4.18 22.24
CA LEU A 21 -4.61 4.55 22.26
C LEU A 21 -5.15 4.84 23.67
N ALA A 22 -4.70 4.10 24.69
CA ALA A 22 -5.12 4.28 26.08
C ALA A 22 -4.39 5.42 26.81
N CYS A 23 -3.55 6.19 26.12
CA CYS A 23 -2.74 7.26 26.72
C CYS A 23 -3.43 8.62 26.58
N ASP A 24 -3.42 9.43 27.64
CA ASP A 24 -3.97 10.80 27.62
C ASP A 24 -3.26 11.73 26.63
N ASN A 25 -2.06 11.37 26.16
CA ASN A 25 -1.33 12.09 25.13
C ASN A 25 -1.63 11.59 23.69
N PHE A 26 -2.53 10.63 23.51
CA PHE A 26 -2.89 10.10 22.18
C PHE A 26 -3.39 11.22 21.27
N GLY A 27 -2.79 11.36 20.08
CA GLY A 27 -3.17 12.38 19.11
C GLY A 27 -2.79 13.82 19.47
N LEU A 28 -2.07 14.05 20.58
CA LEU A 28 -1.70 15.40 21.04
C LEU A 28 -0.24 15.73 20.70
N SER A 29 -0.03 16.75 19.86
CA SER A 29 1.30 17.16 19.38
C SER A 29 1.92 18.36 20.12
N ASP A 30 1.56 18.57 21.38
CA ASP A 30 2.25 19.56 22.22
C ASP A 30 3.60 19.00 22.66
N ALA A 31 4.69 19.64 22.25
CA ALA A 31 6.05 19.19 22.54
C ALA A 31 6.33 19.01 24.04
N LYS A 32 5.64 19.75 24.93
CA LYS A 32 5.81 19.62 26.39
C LYS A 32 5.40 18.25 26.93
N ARG A 33 4.58 17.50 26.19
CA ARG A 33 4.14 16.14 26.52
C ARG A 33 5.23 15.10 26.28
N TYR A 34 6.35 15.51 25.67
CA TYR A 34 7.42 14.61 25.24
C TYR A 34 8.78 15.03 25.81
N VAL A 35 9.69 14.07 25.83
CA VAL A 35 11.12 14.29 25.95
C VAL A 35 11.71 14.06 24.56
N LEU A 36 12.35 15.09 24.00
CA LEU A 36 13.01 15.00 22.69
C LEU A 36 14.51 14.83 22.87
N GLN A 37 15.10 13.91 22.11
CA GLN A 37 16.52 13.59 22.14
C GLN A 37 17.09 13.65 20.73
N HIS A 38 18.09 14.53 20.51
CA HIS A 38 18.74 14.70 19.20
C HIS A 38 20.21 14.25 19.20
N ALA A 39 20.79 13.96 20.37
CA ALA A 39 22.22 13.76 20.52
C ALA A 39 22.71 12.35 20.17
N ASN A 40 21.83 11.35 20.18
CA ASN A 40 22.19 9.97 19.86
C ASN A 40 21.19 9.38 18.86
N PRO A 41 21.58 9.20 17.58
CA PRO A 41 20.70 8.65 16.55
C PRO A 41 20.27 7.20 16.85
N LYS A 42 20.99 6.49 17.73
CA LYS A 42 20.66 5.13 18.19
C LYS A 42 19.66 5.08 19.34
N ARG A 43 19.18 6.23 19.83
CA ARG A 43 18.13 6.30 20.86
C ARG A 43 16.84 6.86 20.27
N PRO A 44 15.68 6.51 20.84
CA PRO A 44 14.42 7.07 20.36
C PRO A 44 14.42 8.60 20.46
N ALA A 45 14.12 9.25 19.34
CA ALA A 45 14.15 10.71 19.24
C ALA A 45 13.03 11.40 20.04
N MET A 46 11.97 10.67 20.38
CA MET A 46 10.83 11.17 21.14
C MET A 46 10.35 10.11 22.13
N VAL A 47 10.08 10.50 23.38
CA VAL A 47 9.48 9.66 24.42
C VAL A 47 8.29 10.40 25.05
N CYS A 48 7.13 9.76 25.11
CA CYS A 48 5.93 10.27 25.75
C CYS A 48 6.10 10.30 27.27
N ARG A 49 5.84 11.45 27.91
CA ARG A 49 5.96 11.61 29.37
C ARG A 49 4.90 10.84 30.17
N GLU A 50 3.78 10.52 29.54
CA GLU A 50 2.65 9.86 30.20
C GLU A 50 2.82 8.34 30.22
N CYS A 51 2.91 7.71 29.06
CA CYS A 51 2.98 6.24 28.96
C CYS A 51 4.38 5.68 28.66
N GLY A 52 5.39 6.54 28.48
CA GLY A 52 6.75 6.11 28.13
C GLY A 52 6.93 5.59 26.69
N ALA A 53 5.87 5.55 25.88
CA ALA A 53 5.96 5.13 24.48
C ALA A 53 6.84 6.08 23.65
N PHE A 54 7.54 5.54 22.66
CA PHE A 54 8.55 6.26 21.89
C PHE A 54 8.32 6.16 20.37
N PRO A 55 7.19 6.66 19.85
CA PRO A 55 6.93 6.55 18.42
C PRO A 55 7.97 7.35 17.63
N PRO A 56 8.41 6.83 16.47
CA PRO A 56 9.37 7.52 15.62
C PRO A 56 8.81 8.85 15.13
N LEU A 57 9.70 9.84 15.01
CA LEU A 57 9.39 11.14 14.43
C LEU A 57 9.39 11.04 12.90
N LEU A 58 8.54 11.83 12.25
CA LEU A 58 8.44 11.97 10.80
C LEU A 58 8.49 13.44 10.41
N ASN A 59 9.10 13.72 9.26
CA ASN A 59 8.93 15.01 8.61
C ASN A 59 7.55 15.03 7.92
N ASN A 60 6.61 15.84 8.44
CA ASN A 60 5.24 15.92 7.89
C ASN A 60 5.21 16.36 6.42
N ARG A 61 6.07 17.32 6.02
CA ARG A 61 6.16 17.78 4.63
C ARG A 61 6.61 16.66 3.70
N GLU A 62 7.57 15.84 4.13
CA GLU A 62 8.05 14.74 3.30
C GLU A 62 7.06 13.56 3.20
N VAL A 63 6.13 13.41 4.15
CA VAL A 63 4.98 12.50 3.97
C VAL A 63 4.06 13.03 2.87
N LEU A 64 3.81 14.34 2.81
CA LEU A 64 3.04 14.95 1.73
C LEU A 64 3.78 14.88 0.37
N SER A 65 5.11 15.07 0.36
CA SER A 65 5.94 14.86 -0.84
C SER A 65 5.80 13.43 -1.37
N GLU A 66 5.78 12.44 -0.47
CA GLU A 66 5.55 11.04 -0.84
C GLU A 66 4.11 10.80 -1.32
N LEU A 67 3.09 11.35 -0.65
CA LEU A 67 1.71 11.28 -1.11
C LEU A 67 1.55 11.84 -2.53
N HIS A 68 2.17 12.99 -2.79
CA HIS A 68 2.16 13.61 -4.11
C HIS A 68 2.80 12.68 -5.16
N ARG A 69 3.95 12.09 -4.87
CA ARG A 69 4.61 11.11 -5.75
C ARG A 69 3.71 9.89 -6.02
N LEU A 70 3.07 9.34 -4.99
CA LEU A 70 2.16 8.20 -5.14
C LEU A 70 0.94 8.56 -6.02
N ARG A 71 0.34 9.75 -5.83
CA ARG A 71 -0.74 10.27 -6.68
C ARG A 71 -0.29 10.50 -8.13
N GLN A 72 0.94 10.95 -8.35
CA GLN A 72 1.51 11.07 -9.69
C GLN A 72 1.59 9.71 -10.38
N LEU A 73 2.09 8.68 -9.69
CA LEU A 73 2.14 7.31 -10.22
C LEU A 73 0.75 6.75 -10.52
N HIS A 74 -0.20 6.94 -9.59
CA HIS A 74 -1.58 6.45 -9.75
C HIS A 74 -2.28 7.11 -10.95
N SER A 75 -2.04 8.42 -11.14
CA SER A 75 -2.61 9.16 -12.27
C SER A 75 -1.82 8.99 -13.57
N ASP A 76 -0.63 8.37 -13.58
CA ASP A 76 0.25 8.35 -14.74
C ASP A 76 -0.42 7.73 -15.98
N GLY A 77 -0.36 8.47 -17.09
CA GLY A 77 -1.01 8.11 -18.35
C GLY A 77 -2.54 8.24 -18.38
N LEU A 78 -3.19 8.62 -17.26
CA LEU A 78 -4.57 9.07 -17.28
C LEU A 78 -4.68 10.49 -17.88
N PRO A 79 -5.79 10.81 -18.57
CA PRO A 79 -6.08 12.18 -18.96
C PRO A 79 -6.38 13.01 -17.70
N ALA A 80 -5.47 13.89 -17.33
CA ALA A 80 -5.53 14.75 -16.14
C ALA A 80 -4.69 16.03 -16.36
N CYS A 81 -4.92 17.06 -15.54
CA CYS A 81 -4.02 18.22 -15.51
C CYS A 81 -2.61 17.80 -15.04
N ARG A 82 -1.57 18.37 -15.67
CA ARG A 82 -0.15 18.13 -15.36
C ARG A 82 0.61 19.43 -15.05
N ASN A 83 -0.12 20.50 -14.74
CA ASN A 83 0.49 21.72 -14.23
C ASN A 83 0.63 21.56 -12.71
N ASP A 84 1.86 21.52 -12.21
CA ASP A 84 2.17 21.24 -10.79
C ASP A 84 1.58 22.30 -9.84
N ASP A 85 1.36 23.52 -10.32
CA ASP A 85 0.78 24.62 -9.54
C ASP A 85 -0.76 24.73 -9.65
N CYS A 86 -1.43 23.72 -10.23
CA CYS A 86 -2.87 23.75 -10.47
C CYS A 86 -3.61 22.87 -9.46
N ASP A 87 -4.71 23.38 -8.89
CA ASP A 87 -5.55 22.63 -7.95
C ASP A 87 -6.12 21.33 -8.56
N ASN A 88 -6.27 21.31 -9.90
CA ASN A 88 -6.75 20.13 -10.63
C ASN A 88 -5.65 19.13 -10.99
N PHE A 89 -4.41 19.29 -10.51
CA PHE A 89 -3.29 18.40 -10.81
C PHE A 89 -3.60 16.94 -10.46
N GLY A 90 -3.34 16.02 -11.41
CA GLY A 90 -3.52 14.58 -11.19
C GLY A 90 -4.97 14.10 -11.11
N LEU A 91 -5.96 14.99 -11.02
CA LEU A 91 -7.38 14.65 -11.02
C LEU A 91 -7.78 14.17 -12.42
N SER A 92 -8.13 12.89 -12.56
CA SER A 92 -8.45 12.35 -13.89
C SER A 92 -9.78 12.88 -14.40
N VAL A 93 -9.86 13.18 -15.71
CA VAL A 93 -11.10 13.48 -16.43
C VAL A 93 -12.16 12.39 -16.22
N HIS A 94 -11.75 11.13 -16.05
CA HIS A 94 -12.69 10.01 -15.85
C HIS A 94 -13.48 10.11 -14.56
N THR A 95 -12.88 10.66 -13.51
CA THR A 95 -13.47 10.77 -12.18
C THR A 95 -13.93 12.20 -11.89
N HIS A 96 -13.33 13.19 -12.55
CA HIS A 96 -13.56 14.62 -12.34
C HIS A 96 -13.92 15.34 -13.65
N LYS A 97 -14.82 14.76 -14.46
CA LYS A 97 -15.22 15.32 -15.77
C LYS A 97 -15.64 16.79 -15.68
N HIS A 98 -16.25 17.21 -14.57
CA HIS A 98 -16.72 18.57 -14.34
C HIS A 98 -15.59 19.61 -14.31
N LEU A 99 -14.34 19.23 -14.05
CA LEU A 99 -13.16 20.10 -14.03
C LEU A 99 -12.56 20.38 -15.42
N TYR A 100 -13.05 19.70 -16.46
CA TYR A 100 -12.46 19.75 -17.80
C TYR A 100 -13.48 20.06 -18.90
N HIS A 101 -13.00 20.67 -19.97
CA HIS A 101 -13.77 20.88 -21.20
C HIS A 101 -13.21 19.99 -22.31
N ALA A 102 -14.02 19.08 -22.84
CA ALA A 102 -13.66 18.26 -24.01
C ALA A 102 -13.80 19.08 -25.29
N PHE A 103 -12.76 19.18 -26.12
CA PHE A 103 -12.82 19.99 -27.35
C PHE A 103 -12.01 19.37 -28.49
N GLY A 104 -12.67 19.04 -29.60
CA GLY A 104 -12.01 18.50 -30.79
C GLY A 104 -11.20 17.21 -30.55
N TYR A 105 -10.43 16.81 -31.57
CA TYR A 105 -9.68 15.56 -31.60
C TYR A 105 -8.26 15.76 -32.14
N SER A 106 -7.33 14.89 -31.72
CA SER A 106 -6.03 14.69 -32.34
C SER A 106 -6.00 13.33 -33.03
N GLY A 107 -6.26 13.29 -34.33
CA GLY A 107 -6.62 12.02 -35.00
C GLY A 107 -7.95 11.51 -34.46
N ASP A 108 -7.99 10.30 -33.91
CA ASP A 108 -9.16 9.71 -33.25
C ASP A 108 -9.18 9.90 -31.72
N ARG A 109 -8.24 10.70 -31.17
CA ARG A 109 -8.07 10.86 -29.71
C ARG A 109 -8.69 12.15 -29.21
N GLN A 110 -9.46 12.06 -28.13
CA GLN A 110 -10.12 13.20 -27.48
C GLN A 110 -9.11 14.17 -26.84
N ARG A 111 -9.30 15.47 -27.07
CA ARG A 111 -8.57 16.55 -26.38
C ARG A 111 -9.40 17.14 -25.24
N TYR A 112 -8.71 17.57 -24.19
CA TYR A 112 -9.28 18.20 -23.00
C TYR A 112 -8.53 19.48 -22.63
N ARG A 113 -9.26 20.43 -22.06
CA ARG A 113 -8.73 21.66 -21.46
C ARG A 113 -9.11 21.71 -19.99
N CYS A 114 -8.14 21.98 -19.11
CA CYS A 114 -8.38 22.26 -17.70
C CYS A 114 -9.20 23.55 -17.56
N LYS A 115 -10.27 23.54 -16.75
CA LYS A 115 -11.09 24.75 -16.54
C LYS A 115 -10.43 25.77 -15.61
N ASP A 116 -9.46 25.35 -14.83
CA ASP A 116 -8.69 26.21 -13.93
C ASP A 116 -7.50 26.83 -14.68
N CYS A 117 -6.37 26.12 -14.77
CA CYS A 117 -5.16 26.65 -15.41
C CYS A 117 -5.16 26.71 -16.96
N GLN A 118 -6.25 26.37 -17.64
CA GLN A 118 -6.39 26.37 -19.11
C GLN A 118 -5.43 25.46 -19.90
N SER A 119 -4.61 24.64 -19.23
CA SER A 119 -3.72 23.68 -19.89
C SER A 119 -4.51 22.68 -20.74
N THR A 120 -3.95 22.27 -21.89
CA THR A 120 -4.58 21.33 -22.82
C THR A 120 -3.80 20.04 -22.94
N PHE A 121 -4.49 18.91 -23.07
CA PHE A 121 -3.89 17.59 -23.19
C PHE A 121 -4.76 16.63 -23.99
N VAL A 122 -4.17 15.53 -24.45
CA VAL A 122 -4.85 14.48 -25.23
C VAL A 122 -5.00 13.23 -24.37
N ASP A 123 -6.18 12.63 -24.38
CA ASP A 123 -6.37 11.27 -23.86
C ASP A 123 -5.72 10.27 -24.83
N LYS A 124 -4.50 9.85 -24.48
CA LYS A 124 -3.65 8.95 -25.28
C LYS A 124 -4.36 7.67 -25.71
N TRP A 125 -5.32 7.20 -24.92
CA TRP A 125 -5.93 5.88 -25.07
C TRP A 125 -7.37 5.94 -25.59
N SER A 126 -7.91 7.14 -25.87
CA SER A 126 -9.32 7.32 -26.26
C SER A 126 -9.62 6.86 -27.68
N GLY A 127 -8.60 6.78 -28.52
CA GLY A 127 -8.69 6.21 -29.85
C GLY A 127 -8.55 4.69 -29.87
N SER A 128 -8.74 4.13 -31.06
CA SER A 128 -8.66 2.70 -31.32
C SER A 128 -7.27 2.10 -31.00
N ASN A 129 -7.25 0.92 -30.35
CA ASN A 129 -5.99 0.20 -30.10
C ASN A 129 -5.54 -0.61 -31.33
N LYS A 130 -4.77 0.01 -32.23
CA LYS A 130 -4.21 -0.65 -33.42
C LYS A 130 -3.26 -1.83 -33.11
N LYS A 131 -2.76 -1.92 -31.88
CA LYS A 131 -1.80 -2.95 -31.41
C LYS A 131 -2.47 -4.02 -30.56
N LEU A 132 -3.80 -4.07 -30.52
CA LEU A 132 -4.59 -4.91 -29.61
C LEU A 132 -4.20 -6.39 -29.67
N GLN A 133 -4.24 -7.00 -30.85
CA GLN A 133 -3.92 -8.43 -31.01
C GLN A 133 -2.50 -8.76 -30.54
N PHE A 134 -1.54 -7.89 -30.84
CA PHE A 134 -0.16 -8.07 -30.42
C PHE A 134 -0.01 -7.99 -28.89
N GLN A 135 -0.64 -6.98 -28.27
CA GLN A 135 -0.58 -6.79 -26.81
C GLN A 135 -1.32 -7.89 -26.06
N GLU A 136 -2.40 -8.42 -26.60
CA GLU A 136 -3.10 -9.60 -26.08
C GLU A 136 -2.18 -10.83 -26.07
N ASN A 137 -1.50 -11.12 -27.18
CA ASN A 137 -0.55 -12.23 -27.26
C ASN A 137 0.62 -12.05 -26.29
N LEU A 138 1.16 -10.82 -26.18
CA LEU A 138 2.24 -10.51 -25.22
C LEU A 138 1.80 -10.77 -23.78
N MET A 139 0.60 -10.31 -23.41
CA MET A 139 0.07 -10.50 -22.08
C MET A 139 -0.20 -11.98 -21.78
N GLY A 140 -0.71 -12.75 -22.75
CA GLY A 140 -0.83 -14.20 -22.63
C GLY A 140 0.51 -14.86 -22.30
N LEU A 141 1.58 -14.52 -23.02
CA LEU A 141 2.92 -15.06 -22.76
C LEU A 141 3.48 -14.62 -21.38
N LEU A 142 3.20 -13.39 -20.95
CA LEU A 142 3.57 -12.91 -19.61
C LEU A 142 2.93 -13.78 -18.51
N PHE A 143 1.62 -14.00 -18.59
CA PHE A 143 0.88 -14.79 -17.60
C PHE A 143 1.20 -16.29 -17.63
N MET A 144 1.73 -16.79 -18.75
CA MET A 144 2.27 -18.16 -18.84
C MET A 144 3.68 -18.30 -18.23
N GLY A 145 4.27 -17.22 -17.71
CA GLY A 145 5.57 -17.25 -17.02
C GLY A 145 6.79 -17.28 -17.93
N TYR A 146 6.63 -17.06 -19.25
CA TYR A 146 7.76 -17.01 -20.18
C TYR A 146 8.71 -15.86 -19.82
N SER A 147 10.02 -16.12 -19.87
CA SER A 147 11.02 -15.07 -19.65
C SER A 147 10.96 -13.99 -20.73
N VAL A 148 11.43 -12.78 -20.41
CA VAL A 148 11.54 -11.66 -21.38
C VAL A 148 12.19 -12.10 -22.70
N ARG A 149 13.26 -12.91 -22.62
CA ARG A 149 14.00 -13.39 -23.78
C ARG A 149 13.15 -14.31 -24.66
N GLU A 150 12.36 -15.19 -24.06
CA GLU A 150 11.47 -16.10 -24.77
C GLU A 150 10.30 -15.35 -25.42
N ILE A 151 9.72 -14.38 -24.69
CA ILE A 151 8.67 -13.51 -25.24
C ILE A 151 9.19 -12.74 -26.44
N CYS A 152 10.37 -12.11 -26.31
CA CYS A 152 11.02 -11.38 -27.40
C CYS A 152 11.25 -12.26 -28.63
N ARG A 153 11.69 -13.52 -28.43
CA ARG A 153 11.89 -14.48 -29.52
C ARG A 153 10.58 -14.88 -30.19
N LYS A 154 9.55 -15.20 -29.40
CA LYS A 154 8.23 -15.65 -29.92
C LYS A 154 7.48 -14.55 -30.67
N LEU A 155 7.65 -13.30 -30.24
CA LEU A 155 6.98 -12.14 -30.84
C LEU A 155 7.87 -11.40 -31.85
N GLU A 156 9.10 -11.89 -32.10
CA GLU A 156 10.07 -11.29 -33.03
C GLU A 156 10.34 -9.80 -32.75
N ILE A 157 10.47 -9.44 -31.47
CA ILE A 157 10.76 -8.07 -31.03
C ILE A 157 12.04 -7.99 -30.21
N ASN A 158 12.61 -6.80 -30.10
CA ASN A 158 13.72 -6.52 -29.20
C ASN A 158 13.22 -6.16 -27.77
N PRO A 159 14.10 -6.20 -26.75
CA PRO A 159 13.72 -5.91 -25.37
C PRO A 159 13.15 -4.50 -25.16
N LYS A 160 13.62 -3.48 -25.89
CA LYS A 160 13.09 -2.12 -25.76
C LYS A 160 11.61 -2.09 -26.18
N THR A 161 11.29 -2.64 -27.34
CA THR A 161 9.91 -2.74 -27.83
C THR A 161 9.03 -3.52 -26.85
N PHE A 162 9.57 -4.56 -26.21
CA PHE A 162 8.84 -5.28 -25.16
C PHE A 162 8.45 -4.35 -24.00
N TYR A 163 9.40 -3.61 -23.42
CA TYR A 163 9.10 -2.68 -22.33
C TYR A 163 8.16 -1.55 -22.73
N ASP A 164 8.35 -0.97 -23.92
CA ASP A 164 7.45 0.06 -24.44
C ASP A 164 5.99 -0.48 -24.50
N HIS A 165 5.81 -1.74 -24.89
CA HIS A 165 4.49 -2.37 -24.93
C HIS A 165 3.94 -2.68 -23.53
N VAL A 166 4.76 -3.15 -22.61
CA VAL A 166 4.37 -3.39 -21.20
C VAL A 166 3.90 -2.08 -20.55
N ASP A 167 4.62 -0.97 -20.75
CA ASP A 167 4.23 0.34 -20.21
C ASP A 167 2.89 0.84 -20.80
N HIS A 168 2.69 0.63 -22.11
CA HIS A 168 1.41 0.95 -22.75
C HIS A 168 0.24 0.11 -22.21
N ILE A 169 0.46 -1.18 -21.96
CA ILE A 169 -0.54 -2.09 -21.36
C ILE A 169 -0.84 -1.62 -19.94
N ALA A 170 0.18 -1.37 -19.11
CA ALA A 170 0.02 -0.87 -17.75
C ALA A 170 -0.80 0.42 -17.70
N SER A 171 -0.51 1.39 -18.58
CA SER A 171 -1.26 2.64 -18.65
C SER A 171 -2.73 2.45 -19.05
N ARG A 172 -3.03 1.51 -19.96
CA ARG A 172 -4.41 1.14 -20.31
C ARG A 172 -5.13 0.47 -19.12
N CYS A 173 -4.44 -0.40 -18.40
CA CYS A 173 -4.94 -1.05 -17.19
C CYS A 173 -5.29 -0.02 -16.09
N ARG A 174 -4.41 0.95 -15.82
CA ARG A 174 -4.68 2.07 -14.91
C ARG A 174 -5.94 2.84 -15.33
N ARG A 175 -6.07 3.15 -16.61
CA ARG A 175 -7.26 3.83 -17.14
C ARG A 175 -8.54 3.04 -16.90
N LYS A 176 -8.53 1.73 -17.17
CA LYS A 176 -9.70 0.87 -16.99
C LYS A 176 -10.14 0.83 -15.54
N LEU A 177 -9.19 0.66 -14.62
CA LEU A 177 -9.43 0.61 -13.19
C LEU A 177 -9.94 1.95 -12.64
N ALA A 178 -9.37 3.08 -13.04
CA ALA A 178 -9.77 4.40 -12.52
C ALA A 178 -11.29 4.66 -12.61
N MET A 179 -11.95 4.19 -13.68
CA MET A 179 -13.40 4.32 -13.85
C MET A 179 -14.21 3.36 -12.95
N ILE A 180 -13.67 2.19 -12.66
CA ILE A 180 -14.34 1.15 -11.87
C ILE A 180 -14.15 1.45 -10.38
N ASP A 181 -12.93 1.80 -9.98
CA ASP A 181 -12.57 2.24 -8.62
C ASP A 181 -13.49 3.39 -8.19
N ALA A 182 -13.58 4.46 -8.99
CA ALA A 182 -14.42 5.60 -8.65
C ALA A 182 -15.90 5.27 -8.56
N ARG A 183 -16.40 4.35 -9.40
CA ARG A 183 -17.79 3.91 -9.34
C ARG A 183 -18.06 3.18 -8.03
N TRP A 184 -17.20 2.24 -7.66
CA TRP A 184 -17.34 1.53 -6.40
C TRP A 184 -17.31 2.52 -5.23
N VAL A 185 -16.25 3.33 -5.15
CA VAL A 185 -15.98 4.17 -3.99
C VAL A 185 -17.08 5.22 -3.77
N ASN A 186 -17.64 5.79 -4.84
CA ASN A 186 -18.76 6.74 -4.72
C ASN A 186 -20.05 6.09 -4.20
N HIS A 187 -20.29 4.82 -4.49
CA HIS A 187 -21.54 4.12 -4.19
C HIS A 187 -21.47 3.15 -3.01
N ALA A 188 -20.27 2.81 -2.51
CA ALA A 188 -20.09 1.99 -1.32
C ALA A 188 -20.87 2.57 -0.14
N LYS A 189 -21.58 1.75 0.65
CA LYS A 189 -22.29 2.24 1.84
C LYS A 189 -21.33 2.51 2.99
N ASP A 190 -20.45 1.55 3.19
CA ASP A 190 -19.34 1.55 4.13
C ASP A 190 -18.14 0.88 3.43
N TYR A 191 -16.96 0.98 4.04
CA TYR A 191 -15.73 0.42 3.50
C TYR A 191 -15.15 -0.60 4.47
N GLU A 192 -14.89 -1.81 4.01
CA GLU A 192 -14.13 -2.82 4.74
C GLU A 192 -12.86 -3.14 3.95
N PHE A 193 -11.72 -2.74 4.49
CA PHE A 193 -10.43 -2.85 3.83
C PHE A 193 -9.55 -3.90 4.47
N ALA A 194 -8.90 -4.71 3.63
CA ALA A 194 -7.80 -5.59 3.98
C ALA A 194 -6.49 -4.99 3.46
N SER A 195 -5.63 -4.52 4.37
CA SER A 195 -4.31 -3.96 4.06
C SER A 195 -3.21 -4.93 4.46
N HIS A 196 -2.28 -5.21 3.55
CA HIS A 196 -1.15 -6.10 3.80
C HIS A 196 0.11 -5.57 3.09
N TYR A 197 1.28 -5.91 3.62
CA TYR A 197 2.54 -5.60 2.97
C TYR A 197 3.48 -6.80 2.93
N GLN A 198 4.34 -6.86 1.92
CA GLN A 198 5.41 -7.84 1.81
C GLN A 198 6.61 -7.26 1.05
N ARG A 199 7.74 -7.97 1.01
CA ARG A 199 8.88 -7.59 0.15
C ARG A 199 8.48 -7.77 -1.32
N LEU A 200 8.77 -6.79 -2.17
CA LEU A 200 8.48 -6.89 -3.61
C LEU A 200 9.34 -7.96 -4.28
N GLN A 201 10.62 -8.02 -3.92
CA GLN A 201 11.58 -9.01 -4.39
C GLN A 201 12.17 -9.73 -3.16
N PRO A 202 11.52 -10.78 -2.62
CA PRO A 202 11.90 -11.38 -1.34
C PRO A 202 13.35 -11.87 -1.27
N GLN A 203 13.90 -12.33 -2.40
CA GLN A 203 15.27 -12.85 -2.49
C GLN A 203 16.32 -11.75 -2.72
N SER A 204 15.93 -10.50 -2.94
CA SER A 204 16.83 -9.39 -3.30
C SER A 204 17.50 -8.71 -2.12
N ASN A 205 16.82 -8.69 -0.97
CA ASN A 205 17.17 -7.87 0.18
C ASN A 205 17.39 -6.38 -0.19
N ASN A 206 16.62 -5.87 -1.15
CA ASN A 206 16.77 -4.52 -1.69
C ASN A 206 15.94 -3.44 -0.98
N GLY A 207 15.35 -3.77 0.18
CA GLY A 207 14.53 -2.84 0.97
C GLY A 207 13.19 -2.44 0.36
N VAL A 208 12.83 -2.94 -0.83
CA VAL A 208 11.55 -2.60 -1.46
C VAL A 208 10.42 -3.43 -0.85
N VAL A 209 9.51 -2.73 -0.19
CA VAL A 209 8.24 -3.19 0.35
C VAL A 209 7.11 -2.81 -0.61
N TRP A 210 6.15 -3.72 -0.74
CA TRP A 210 4.91 -3.56 -1.49
C TRP A 210 3.72 -3.61 -0.54
N ILE A 211 3.00 -2.50 -0.44
CA ILE A 211 1.78 -2.33 0.36
C ILE A 211 0.60 -2.43 -0.59
N ALA A 212 -0.41 -3.24 -0.26
CA ALA A 212 -1.65 -3.34 -1.00
C ALA A 212 -2.85 -3.21 -0.04
N THR A 213 -3.89 -2.55 -0.51
CA THR A 213 -5.19 -2.43 0.17
C THR A 213 -6.29 -2.81 -0.80
N GLY A 214 -7.11 -3.78 -0.40
CA GLY A 214 -8.27 -4.25 -1.14
C GLY A 214 -9.53 -4.23 -0.28
N GLU A 215 -10.68 -4.38 -0.92
CA GLU A 215 -11.93 -4.70 -0.24
C GLU A 215 -11.84 -6.12 0.32
N ALA A 216 -12.16 -6.26 1.61
CA ALA A 216 -11.81 -7.43 2.41
C ALA A 216 -12.45 -8.74 1.91
N HIS A 217 -13.67 -8.67 1.37
CA HIS A 217 -14.50 -9.85 1.09
C HIS A 217 -14.39 -10.34 -0.34
N SER A 218 -14.49 -9.42 -1.30
CA SER A 218 -14.44 -9.71 -2.73
C SER A 218 -13.03 -9.99 -3.22
N GLY A 219 -12.01 -9.55 -2.49
CA GLY A 219 -10.60 -9.57 -2.93
C GLY A 219 -10.29 -8.60 -4.06
N TYR A 220 -11.14 -7.58 -4.25
CA TYR A 220 -10.89 -6.49 -5.17
C TYR A 220 -9.82 -5.57 -4.63
N ILE A 221 -8.74 -5.36 -5.37
CA ILE A 221 -7.62 -4.51 -4.92
C ILE A 221 -7.85 -3.07 -5.34
N LEU A 222 -8.05 -2.18 -4.36
CA LEU A 222 -8.25 -0.76 -4.57
C LEU A 222 -6.95 -0.02 -4.85
N CYS A 223 -5.90 -0.34 -4.12
CA CYS A 223 -4.69 0.46 -4.14
C CYS A 223 -3.45 -0.39 -3.84
N GLN A 224 -2.33 -0.02 -4.44
CA GLN A 224 -1.03 -0.62 -4.13
C GLN A 224 0.11 0.38 -4.35
N HIS A 225 1.08 0.37 -3.44
CA HIS A 225 2.24 1.26 -3.48
C HIS A 225 3.52 0.53 -3.11
N VAL A 226 4.64 1.03 -3.61
CA VAL A 226 5.99 0.58 -3.21
C VAL A 226 6.81 1.76 -2.71
N ASN A 227 7.71 1.51 -1.77
CA ASN A 227 8.63 2.51 -1.22
C ASN A 227 9.86 2.71 -2.11
N TYR A 228 9.64 2.82 -3.43
CA TYR A 228 10.68 2.96 -4.42
C TYR A 228 10.28 3.97 -5.50
N SER A 229 11.25 4.78 -5.92
CA SER A 229 11.12 5.73 -7.01
C SER A 229 12.24 5.55 -8.02
N GLN A 230 11.89 5.36 -9.28
CA GLN A 230 12.87 5.22 -10.36
C GLN A 230 13.50 6.55 -10.79
N ASN A 231 12.82 7.67 -10.52
CA ASN A 231 13.15 8.98 -11.06
C ASN A 231 13.77 9.93 -10.02
N GLU A 232 13.94 9.46 -8.78
CA GLU A 232 14.56 10.22 -7.69
C GLU A 232 15.90 9.59 -7.31
N GLU A 233 16.77 10.41 -6.72
CA GLU A 233 18.08 9.98 -6.23
C GLU A 233 18.07 9.86 -4.70
N PRO A 234 18.82 8.90 -4.12
CA PRO A 234 18.97 8.81 -2.67
C PRO A 234 19.81 9.96 -2.15
N SER A 235 19.15 10.97 -1.62
CA SER A 235 19.75 12.07 -0.89
C SER A 235 19.60 11.87 0.62
N GLY A 236 20.39 12.61 1.40
CA GLY A 236 20.30 12.63 2.85
C GLY A 236 21.34 11.77 3.58
N ASN A 237 21.29 11.85 4.91
CA ASN A 237 22.23 11.20 5.81
C ASN A 237 21.88 9.71 6.02
N VAL A 238 22.85 8.94 6.52
CA VAL A 238 22.66 7.53 6.89
C VAL A 238 21.56 7.40 7.94
N ASP A 239 21.74 8.15 9.04
CA ASP A 239 20.77 8.23 10.11
C ASP A 239 19.57 9.11 9.69
N HIS A 240 18.37 8.68 10.08
CA HIS A 240 17.16 9.42 9.81
C HIS A 240 17.12 10.70 10.64
N ASN A 241 16.93 11.84 9.97
CA ASN A 241 16.68 13.12 10.61
C ASN A 241 15.31 13.67 10.17
N PRO A 242 14.28 13.68 11.05
CA PRO A 242 12.93 14.09 10.71
C PRO A 242 12.76 15.61 10.50
N TYR A 243 13.84 16.38 10.64
CA TYR A 243 13.83 17.83 10.41
C TYR A 243 14.43 18.24 9.07
N ASP A 244 15.04 17.31 8.34
CA ASP A 244 15.63 17.56 7.02
C ASP A 244 14.57 17.43 5.91
N ASP A 245 14.72 18.20 4.84
CA ASP A 245 13.87 18.20 3.64
C ASP A 245 14.05 16.95 2.76
N VAL A 246 15.02 16.09 3.08
CA VAL A 246 15.29 14.81 2.41
C VAL A 246 15.01 13.60 3.31
N ALA A 247 14.33 13.81 4.44
CA ALA A 247 14.17 12.82 5.50
C ALA A 247 13.52 11.50 5.05
N ARG A 248 12.71 11.50 3.99
CA ARG A 248 12.05 10.27 3.51
C ARG A 248 12.99 9.31 2.79
N PHE A 249 14.15 9.75 2.31
CA PHE A 249 15.03 8.89 1.54
C PHE A 249 15.91 8.01 2.43
N VAL A 250 16.18 6.79 1.95
CA VAL A 250 17.16 5.88 2.55
C VAL A 250 18.52 6.10 1.90
N SER A 251 19.57 6.30 2.70
CA SER A 251 20.95 6.41 2.19
C SER A 251 21.44 5.09 1.60
N LYS A 252 22.34 5.17 0.60
CA LYS A 252 23.05 4.01 0.05
C LYS A 252 23.93 3.31 1.08
N ASP A 253 24.41 4.05 2.08
CA ASP A 253 25.27 3.52 3.14
C ASP A 253 24.46 2.99 4.33
N HIS A 254 23.14 2.86 4.20
CA HIS A 254 22.29 2.27 5.23
C HIS A 254 22.74 0.84 5.55
N SER A 255 22.85 0.55 6.84
CA SER A 255 23.01 -0.79 7.37
C SER A 255 21.90 -1.08 8.37
N SER A 256 21.45 -2.33 8.39
CA SER A 256 20.52 -2.83 9.38
C SER A 256 21.20 -2.96 10.75
N GLU A 257 20.49 -2.55 11.79
CA GLU A 257 20.99 -2.66 13.16
C GLU A 257 20.82 -4.06 13.74
N ALA A 258 19.77 -4.78 13.31
CA ALA A 258 19.49 -6.15 13.76
C ALA A 258 19.86 -7.17 12.68
N ASN A 259 20.80 -8.06 13.02
CA ASN A 259 21.19 -9.22 12.23
C ASN A 259 20.52 -10.49 12.74
N LEU A 260 19.20 -10.46 12.91
CA LEU A 260 18.44 -11.63 13.35
C LEU A 260 17.78 -12.29 12.15
N GLU A 261 17.99 -13.60 12.01
CA GLU A 261 17.20 -14.39 11.09
C GLU A 261 15.74 -14.40 11.56
N LEU A 262 14.81 -14.22 10.63
CA LEU A 262 13.39 -14.33 10.93
C LEU A 262 13.08 -15.79 11.29
N PRO A 263 12.47 -16.05 12.46
CA PRO A 263 12.09 -17.41 12.83
C PRO A 263 11.03 -17.94 11.84
N GLN A 264 11.03 -19.26 11.64
CA GLN A 264 9.91 -19.90 10.95
C GLN A 264 8.63 -19.68 11.77
N PRO A 265 7.51 -19.29 11.15
CA PRO A 265 6.24 -19.11 11.85
C PRO A 265 5.82 -20.40 12.55
N SER A 266 5.40 -20.33 13.82
CA SER A 266 4.83 -21.48 14.54
C SER A 266 3.50 -21.94 13.93
N ASP A 267 3.19 -23.22 14.04
CA ASP A 267 1.87 -23.75 13.67
C ASP A 267 0.77 -23.27 14.63
N LYS A 268 1.13 -22.85 15.86
CA LYS A 268 0.18 -22.37 16.86
C LYS A 268 0.02 -20.86 16.80
N LEU A 269 -1.22 -20.40 16.73
CA LEU A 269 -1.56 -18.97 16.59
C LEU A 269 -0.92 -18.09 17.68
N LYS A 270 -1.05 -18.47 18.95
CA LYS A 270 -0.52 -17.69 20.08
C LYS A 270 1.01 -17.55 20.01
N GLU A 271 1.70 -18.61 19.58
CA GLU A 271 3.15 -18.58 19.42
C GLU A 271 3.56 -17.71 18.23
N ARG A 272 2.80 -17.71 17.11
CA ARG A 272 3.04 -16.78 15.99
C ARG A 272 2.91 -15.32 16.40
N ILE A 273 1.85 -14.99 17.15
CA ILE A 273 1.61 -13.62 17.64
C ILE A 273 2.77 -13.17 18.55
N GLU A 274 3.25 -14.04 19.45
CA GLU A 274 4.38 -13.74 20.32
C GLU A 274 5.69 -13.59 19.53
N GLN A 275 5.98 -14.51 18.60
CA GLN A 275 7.14 -14.43 17.71
C GLN A 275 7.17 -13.10 16.96
N GLN A 276 6.03 -12.66 16.43
CA GLN A 276 5.92 -11.41 15.70
C GLN A 276 6.23 -10.19 16.59
N TYR A 277 5.79 -10.17 17.85
CA TYR A 277 6.20 -9.12 18.80
C TYR A 277 7.71 -9.09 19.03
N GLN A 278 8.35 -10.25 19.19
CA GLN A 278 9.80 -10.32 19.37
C GLN A 278 10.55 -9.81 18.13
N VAL A 279 10.07 -10.16 16.93
CA VAL A 279 10.62 -9.67 15.66
C VAL A 279 10.49 -8.14 15.54
N ILE A 280 9.36 -7.57 15.97
CA ILE A 280 9.13 -6.12 15.94
C ILE A 280 10.04 -5.40 16.95
N LEU A 281 10.12 -5.90 18.18
CA LEU A 281 10.89 -5.29 19.27
C LEU A 281 12.41 -5.35 19.03
N ALA A 282 12.87 -6.27 18.19
CA ALA A 282 14.27 -6.35 17.78
C ALA A 282 14.70 -5.23 16.81
N ARG A 283 13.76 -4.52 16.17
CA ARG A 283 14.07 -3.43 15.25
C ARG A 283 14.56 -2.21 16.02
N GLY A 284 15.59 -1.52 15.51
CA GLY A 284 15.99 -0.20 16.01
C GLY A 284 14.88 0.84 15.92
N ASN A 285 14.11 0.80 14.83
CA ASN A 285 12.84 1.51 14.68
C ASN A 285 11.72 0.49 14.47
N VAL A 286 10.80 0.38 15.43
CA VAL A 286 9.70 -0.61 15.40
C VAL A 286 8.78 -0.47 14.17
N GLU A 287 8.68 0.72 13.58
CA GLU A 287 7.89 0.99 12.36
C GLU A 287 8.67 0.72 11.06
N ASP A 288 9.99 0.48 11.12
CA ASP A 288 10.80 0.24 9.94
C ASP A 288 11.13 -1.25 9.76
N PRO A 289 10.44 -1.98 8.86
CA PRO A 289 10.72 -3.39 8.63
C PRO A 289 12.11 -3.65 8.00
N MET A 290 12.80 -2.62 7.51
CA MET A 290 14.17 -2.75 7.00
C MET A 290 15.19 -2.99 8.12
N GLY A 291 14.85 -2.63 9.38
CA GLY A 291 15.73 -2.82 10.53
C GLY A 291 16.14 -4.27 10.80
N ASN A 292 15.36 -5.25 10.32
CA ASN A 292 15.58 -6.69 10.50
C ASN A 292 16.27 -7.37 9.30
N LEU A 293 16.76 -6.61 8.32
CA LEU A 293 17.42 -7.19 7.15
C LEU A 293 18.80 -7.71 7.53
N THR A 294 19.03 -9.04 7.51
CA THR A 294 20.38 -9.59 7.76
C THR A 294 21.43 -9.14 6.74
N THR A 295 20.98 -8.81 5.53
CA THR A 295 21.78 -8.21 4.47
C THR A 295 20.96 -7.14 3.78
N PHE A 296 21.58 -6.06 3.33
CA PHE A 296 20.91 -5.00 2.59
C PHE A 296 21.66 -4.73 1.29
N SER A 297 20.94 -4.73 0.16
CA SER A 297 21.50 -4.50 -1.16
C SER A 297 20.72 -3.40 -1.86
N TYR A 298 21.22 -2.16 -1.76
CA TYR A 298 20.53 -0.99 -2.29
C TYR A 298 20.18 -1.14 -3.80
N PRO A 299 18.99 -0.71 -4.27
CA PRO A 299 18.64 -0.73 -5.68
C PRO A 299 19.67 -0.05 -6.58
N SER A 300 20.00 -0.68 -7.71
CA SER A 300 21.05 -0.19 -8.62
C SER A 300 20.72 1.12 -9.34
N LYS A 301 19.44 1.53 -9.33
CA LYS A 301 18.93 2.79 -9.88
C LYS A 301 17.77 3.29 -9.04
N GLY A 302 17.60 4.61 -8.98
CA GLY A 302 16.50 5.25 -8.26
C GLY A 302 16.75 5.36 -6.75
N ALA A 303 15.71 5.78 -6.04
CA ALA A 303 15.73 6.00 -4.60
C ALA A 303 14.77 5.06 -3.87
N LEU A 304 15.19 4.60 -2.70
CA LEU A 304 14.32 4.00 -1.70
C LEU A 304 13.77 5.10 -0.81
N ILE A 305 12.47 4.99 -0.56
CA ILE A 305 11.77 5.76 0.43
C ILE A 305 11.68 4.91 1.69
N ARG A 306 11.83 5.52 2.86
CA ARG A 306 11.67 4.85 4.15
C ARG A 306 10.25 4.29 4.24
N PRO A 307 10.05 2.98 4.53
CA PRO A 307 8.73 2.36 4.54
C PRO A 307 7.67 3.12 5.36
N PRO A 308 7.99 3.71 6.55
CA PRO A 308 7.04 4.56 7.26
C PRO A 308 6.44 5.67 6.39
N TYR A 309 7.25 6.45 5.67
CA TYR A 309 6.73 7.54 4.83
C TYR A 309 5.75 7.03 3.77
N THR A 310 6.09 5.94 3.09
CA THR A 310 5.20 5.33 2.09
C THR A 310 3.92 4.77 2.70
N SER A 311 3.96 4.19 3.91
CA SER A 311 2.76 3.67 4.58
C SER A 311 1.77 4.76 4.98
N TYR A 312 2.23 5.90 5.49
CA TYR A 312 1.36 7.04 5.84
C TYR A 312 0.79 7.67 4.58
N ALA A 313 1.62 7.87 3.56
CA ALA A 313 1.17 8.36 2.25
C ALA A 313 0.17 7.39 1.59
N HIS A 314 0.33 6.07 1.76
CA HIS A 314 -0.61 5.07 1.27
C HIS A 314 -1.99 5.22 1.93
N PHE A 315 -2.06 5.30 3.26
CA PHE A 315 -3.34 5.46 3.95
C PHE A 315 -3.98 6.82 3.69
N LEU A 316 -3.19 7.91 3.60
CA LEU A 316 -3.69 9.22 3.16
C LEU A 316 -4.36 9.10 1.80
N HIS A 317 -3.73 8.42 0.84
CA HIS A 317 -4.31 8.23 -0.49
C HIS A 317 -5.57 7.34 -0.49
N VAL A 318 -5.57 6.23 0.25
CA VAL A 318 -6.74 5.33 0.33
C VAL A 318 -7.95 6.06 0.94
N LEU A 319 -7.74 6.80 2.03
CA LEU A 319 -8.81 7.47 2.75
C LEU A 319 -9.33 8.71 2.01
N ASP A 320 -8.49 9.39 1.25
CA ASP A 320 -8.87 10.50 0.37
C ASP A 320 -9.83 10.07 -0.75
N MET A 321 -9.81 8.79 -1.15
CA MET A 321 -10.82 8.26 -2.05
C MET A 321 -12.16 8.04 -1.34
N CYS A 322 -12.15 7.71 -0.05
CA CYS A 322 -13.34 7.37 0.71
C CYS A 322 -14.18 8.61 1.05
N ASN A 323 -15.50 8.45 1.12
CA ASN A 323 -16.36 9.49 1.68
C ASN A 323 -16.09 9.64 3.20
N GLU A 324 -15.92 10.88 3.67
CA GLU A 324 -15.58 11.20 5.07
C GLU A 324 -16.67 10.78 6.07
N ASP A 325 -17.94 10.79 5.66
CA ASP A 325 -19.08 10.47 6.52
C ASP A 325 -19.37 8.96 6.63
N LYS A 326 -18.84 8.17 5.70
CA LYS A 326 -19.06 6.71 5.67
C LYS A 326 -18.09 5.98 6.58
N HIS A 327 -18.55 4.88 7.16
CA HIS A 327 -17.76 4.08 8.07
C HIS A 327 -16.65 3.32 7.34
N VAL A 328 -15.51 3.16 8.01
CA VAL A 328 -14.34 2.45 7.49
C VAL A 328 -13.90 1.40 8.51
N ALA A 329 -13.70 0.15 8.10
CA ALA A 329 -12.97 -0.86 8.86
C ALA A 329 -11.66 -1.18 8.13
N ILE A 330 -10.54 -1.28 8.84
CA ILE A 330 -9.24 -1.67 8.27
C ILE A 330 -8.65 -2.84 9.04
N TYR A 331 -8.47 -3.96 8.34
CA TYR A 331 -7.84 -5.18 8.79
C TYR A 331 -6.38 -5.18 8.36
N MET A 332 -5.47 -5.40 9.31
CA MET A 332 -4.02 -5.34 9.07
C MET A 332 -3.30 -6.55 9.68
N PRO A 333 -2.11 -6.92 9.16
CA PRO A 333 -1.20 -7.80 9.89
C PRO A 333 -0.73 -7.11 11.18
N GLN A 334 -0.30 -7.92 12.16
CA GLN A 334 0.35 -7.44 13.38
C GLN A 334 1.72 -6.81 13.08
N ASP A 335 1.74 -5.54 12.67
CA ASP A 335 2.98 -4.79 12.48
C ASP A 335 2.79 -3.27 12.67
N PRO A 336 3.67 -2.58 13.43
CA PRO A 336 3.61 -1.14 13.62
C PRO A 336 3.71 -0.32 12.34
N LEU A 337 4.33 -0.82 11.26
CA LEU A 337 4.40 -0.11 9.99
C LEU A 337 3.01 0.35 9.53
N LEU A 338 2.05 -0.58 9.44
CA LEU A 338 0.70 -0.26 9.01
C LEU A 338 -0.15 0.30 10.15
N ARG A 339 -0.02 -0.24 11.38
CA ARG A 339 -0.80 0.25 12.54
C ARG A 339 -0.54 1.72 12.80
N SER A 340 0.71 2.15 12.87
CA SER A 340 1.04 3.53 13.22
C SER A 340 0.58 4.50 12.14
N ALA A 341 0.72 4.12 10.86
CA ALA A 341 0.21 4.89 9.74
C ALA A 341 -1.33 5.02 9.79
N ALA A 342 -2.04 3.90 9.93
CA ALA A 342 -3.50 3.88 10.00
C ALA A 342 -4.02 4.70 11.20
N LEU A 343 -3.50 4.47 12.41
CA LEU A 343 -3.90 5.24 13.60
C LEU A 343 -3.67 6.74 13.43
N SER A 344 -2.54 7.12 12.85
CA SER A 344 -2.17 8.54 12.78
C SER A 344 -2.99 9.27 11.72
N VAL A 345 -3.14 8.68 10.54
CA VAL A 345 -3.93 9.27 9.45
C VAL A 345 -5.42 9.27 9.79
N CYS A 346 -5.91 8.25 10.50
CA CYS A 346 -7.31 8.14 10.87
C CYS A 346 -7.65 8.86 12.18
N LEU A 347 -6.75 9.65 12.77
CA LEU A 347 -7.03 10.36 14.02
C LEU A 347 -8.36 11.13 14.01
N PRO A 348 -8.72 11.88 12.94
CA PRO A 348 -10.03 12.54 12.88
C PRO A 348 -11.20 11.55 12.92
N ARG A 349 -11.10 10.41 12.21
CA ARG A 349 -12.11 9.35 12.21
C ARG A 349 -12.19 8.62 13.54
N ILE A 350 -11.09 8.45 14.24
CA ILE A 350 -11.07 7.87 15.60
C ILE A 350 -11.81 8.80 16.57
N GLN A 351 -11.55 10.11 16.48
CA GLN A 351 -12.22 11.12 17.31
C GLN A 351 -13.72 11.22 17.01
N SER A 352 -14.13 11.09 15.75
CA SER A 352 -15.55 11.06 15.36
C SER A 352 -16.18 9.67 15.45
N GLN A 353 -15.44 8.67 15.91
CA GLN A 353 -15.87 7.28 16.05
C GLN A 353 -16.39 6.66 14.73
N ASN A 354 -15.78 7.05 13.61
CA ASN A 354 -16.14 6.63 12.26
C ASN A 354 -15.09 5.70 11.63
N ILE A 355 -14.45 4.86 12.46
CA ILE A 355 -13.48 3.85 12.01
C ILE A 355 -13.32 2.70 12.99
N ASP A 356 -13.12 1.49 12.47
CA ASP A 356 -12.63 0.32 13.18
C ASP A 356 -11.24 -0.08 12.66
N LEU A 357 -10.27 -0.23 13.56
CA LEU A 357 -8.93 -0.72 13.22
C LEU A 357 -8.61 -1.98 14.02
N MET A 358 -8.07 -3.00 13.36
CA MET A 358 -7.69 -4.23 14.05
C MET A 358 -6.52 -4.95 13.38
N TYR A 359 -5.80 -5.71 14.19
CA TYR A 359 -4.95 -6.77 13.68
C TYR A 359 -5.75 -8.06 13.48
N VAL A 360 -5.41 -8.79 12.42
CA VAL A 360 -5.94 -10.12 12.13
C VAL A 360 -4.77 -11.07 11.91
N GLU A 361 -4.78 -12.19 12.62
CA GLU A 361 -3.92 -13.34 12.36
C GLU A 361 -4.81 -14.58 12.32
N GLU A 362 -4.72 -15.39 11.27
CA GLU A 362 -5.63 -16.52 11.06
C GLU A 362 -4.94 -17.66 10.30
N ASP A 363 -5.33 -18.89 10.64
CA ASP A 363 -4.92 -20.07 9.89
C ASP A 363 -5.56 -20.10 8.51
N SER A 364 -4.86 -20.69 7.54
CA SER A 364 -5.31 -20.76 6.14
C SER A 364 -6.59 -21.58 5.94
N GLY A 365 -6.93 -22.44 6.91
CA GLY A 365 -8.15 -23.26 6.89
C GLY A 365 -9.34 -22.62 7.61
N TRP A 366 -9.20 -21.41 8.18
CA TRP A 366 -10.33 -20.69 8.79
C TRP A 366 -11.42 -20.40 7.75
N GLN A 367 -12.69 -20.58 8.13
CA GLN A 367 -13.85 -20.32 7.27
C GLN A 367 -14.80 -19.35 7.95
N ASP A 368 -15.00 -18.19 7.33
CA ASP A 368 -15.80 -17.09 7.89
C ASP A 368 -17.30 -17.41 8.02
N ASP A 369 -17.81 -18.42 7.31
CA ASP A 369 -19.20 -18.88 7.36
C ASP A 369 -19.46 -20.00 8.38
N GLN A 370 -18.41 -20.53 9.02
CA GLN A 370 -18.53 -21.58 10.03
C GLN A 370 -18.64 -21.04 11.46
N SER A 371 -19.38 -21.75 12.30
CA SER A 371 -19.41 -21.46 13.73
C SER A 371 -18.06 -21.74 14.38
N PHE A 372 -17.61 -20.84 15.24
CA PHE A 372 -16.42 -21.01 16.06
C PHE A 372 -16.78 -21.29 17.52
N GLU A 373 -15.81 -21.80 18.26
CA GLU A 373 -15.95 -22.18 19.66
C GLU A 373 -15.98 -20.94 20.59
N LYS A 374 -15.70 -21.15 21.88
CA LYS A 374 -15.59 -20.05 22.84
C LYS A 374 -14.44 -19.10 22.45
N ILE A 375 -14.68 -17.80 22.61
CA ILE A 375 -13.65 -16.76 22.47
C ILE A 375 -12.88 -16.65 23.78
N ASP A 376 -11.56 -16.81 23.69
CA ASP A 376 -10.61 -16.53 24.76
C ASP A 376 -10.00 -15.14 24.59
N ILE A 377 -9.91 -14.39 25.68
CA ILE A 377 -9.24 -13.08 25.69
C ILE A 377 -7.87 -13.22 26.33
N VAL A 378 -6.83 -12.80 25.62
CA VAL A 378 -5.43 -12.82 26.08
C VAL A 378 -4.84 -11.42 25.90
N HIS A 379 -4.06 -10.96 26.88
CA HIS A 379 -3.28 -9.74 26.75
C HIS A 379 -1.84 -10.14 26.46
N MET A 380 -1.29 -9.67 25.35
CA MET A 380 0.03 -10.10 24.87
C MET A 380 1.00 -8.93 24.75
N SER A 381 2.30 -9.25 24.87
CA SER A 381 3.42 -8.30 24.80
C SER A 381 3.42 -7.18 25.86
N TRP A 382 4.47 -6.33 25.82
CA TRP A 382 4.59 -5.10 26.61
C TRP A 382 3.42 -4.14 26.33
N TRP A 383 2.93 -4.10 25.10
CA TRP A 383 1.83 -3.24 24.66
C TRP A 383 0.49 -3.60 25.33
N ARG A 384 0.40 -4.79 25.94
CA ARG A 384 -0.82 -5.35 26.53
C ARG A 384 -1.99 -5.35 25.54
N ASP A 385 -1.68 -5.61 24.28
CA ASP A 385 -2.65 -5.72 23.20
C ASP A 385 -3.66 -6.82 23.53
N ARG A 386 -4.96 -6.48 23.46
CA ARG A 386 -6.06 -7.38 23.82
C ARG A 386 -6.47 -8.21 22.62
N TRP A 387 -5.96 -9.43 22.56
CA TRP A 387 -6.30 -10.42 21.53
C TRP A 387 -7.53 -11.23 21.95
N ALA A 388 -8.52 -11.28 21.07
CA ALA A 388 -9.58 -12.28 21.10
C ALA A 388 -9.19 -13.44 20.19
N ILE A 389 -9.24 -14.67 20.69
CA ILE A 389 -8.85 -15.88 19.97
C ILE A 389 -9.99 -16.89 20.01
N ALA A 390 -10.29 -17.49 18.86
CA ALA A 390 -11.28 -18.55 18.74
C ALA A 390 -10.76 -19.69 17.87
N ASN A 391 -11.37 -20.87 18.04
CA ASN A 391 -11.04 -22.08 17.28
C ASN A 391 -12.22 -22.53 16.40
N GLN A 392 -11.89 -23.14 15.27
CA GLN A 392 -12.75 -23.90 14.36
C GLN A 392 -12.08 -25.25 14.09
N GLY A 393 -12.31 -26.22 14.98
CA GLY A 393 -11.56 -27.47 14.98
C GLY A 393 -10.07 -27.21 15.21
N ASP A 394 -9.23 -27.62 14.26
CA ASP A 394 -7.77 -27.40 14.32
C ASP A 394 -7.33 -26.00 13.85
N ASN A 395 -8.24 -25.20 13.28
CA ASN A 395 -7.92 -23.84 12.81
C ASN A 395 -8.21 -22.79 13.88
N GLN A 396 -7.39 -21.76 13.93
CA GLN A 396 -7.49 -20.66 14.88
C GLN A 396 -7.50 -19.31 14.16
N LYS A 397 -8.22 -18.36 14.76
CA LYS A 397 -8.19 -16.95 14.37
C LYS A 397 -7.99 -16.09 15.59
N GLY A 398 -7.25 -15.00 15.41
CA GLY A 398 -6.91 -14.02 16.41
C GLY A 398 -7.24 -12.63 15.89
N ILE A 399 -7.97 -11.86 16.69
CA ILE A 399 -8.34 -10.48 16.38
C ILE A 399 -7.89 -9.59 17.53
N CYS A 400 -7.03 -8.63 17.24
CA CYS A 400 -6.68 -7.56 18.17
C CYS A 400 -7.39 -6.29 17.75
N TYR A 401 -8.51 -6.00 18.40
CA TYR A 401 -9.25 -4.78 18.16
C TYR A 401 -8.51 -3.58 18.76
N LEU A 402 -8.06 -2.66 17.91
CA LEU A 402 -7.24 -1.52 18.30
C LEU A 402 -8.12 -0.34 18.74
N THR A 403 -9.05 0.09 17.87
CA THR A 403 -9.90 1.26 18.12
C THR A 403 -11.18 1.20 17.29
N GLY A 404 -12.20 1.92 17.77
CA GLY A 404 -13.50 2.12 17.14
C GLY A 404 -14.63 1.95 18.15
N ASN A 405 -15.86 1.81 17.66
CA ASN A 405 -17.07 1.73 18.48
C ASN A 405 -17.71 0.33 18.56
N ASN A 406 -17.13 -0.65 17.87
CA ASN A 406 -17.62 -2.02 17.87
C ASN A 406 -16.58 -2.99 18.45
N PRO A 407 -16.33 -2.93 19.78
CA PRO A 407 -15.32 -3.77 20.43
C PRO A 407 -15.73 -5.23 20.58
N GLU A 408 -16.95 -5.61 20.13
CA GLU A 408 -17.52 -6.95 20.28
C GLU A 408 -16.83 -7.95 19.33
N PRO A 409 -15.95 -8.84 19.84
CA PRO A 409 -15.08 -9.61 18.96
C PRO A 409 -15.84 -10.60 18.06
N LYS A 410 -17.03 -11.05 18.50
CA LYS A 410 -17.82 -12.07 17.81
C LYS A 410 -18.16 -11.71 16.36
N GLN A 411 -18.45 -10.44 16.09
CA GLN A 411 -18.83 -10.01 14.74
C GLN A 411 -17.63 -10.08 13.79
N TRP A 412 -16.44 -9.76 14.29
CA TRP A 412 -15.22 -9.70 13.49
C TRP A 412 -14.66 -11.08 13.12
N PHE A 413 -14.96 -12.14 13.87
CA PHE A 413 -14.48 -13.48 13.55
C PHE A 413 -15.00 -14.03 12.21
N ASN A 414 -16.15 -13.52 11.75
CA ASN A 414 -16.79 -13.93 10.50
C ASN A 414 -16.56 -12.93 9.35
N THR A 415 -15.81 -11.85 9.57
CA THR A 415 -15.66 -10.79 8.56
C THR A 415 -14.23 -10.28 8.43
N ALA A 416 -13.52 -10.09 9.54
CA ALA A 416 -12.19 -9.49 9.53
C ALA A 416 -11.17 -10.47 8.96
N SER A 417 -10.68 -10.22 7.74
CA SER A 417 -9.65 -11.04 7.11
C SER A 417 -8.70 -10.20 6.28
N ILE A 418 -7.45 -10.65 6.19
CA ILE A 418 -6.46 -10.11 5.25
C ILE A 418 -6.10 -11.10 4.15
N GLN A 419 -6.74 -12.28 4.11
CA GLN A 419 -6.35 -13.38 3.22
C GLN A 419 -6.51 -13.03 1.75
N GLN A 420 -7.55 -12.29 1.36
CA GLN A 420 -7.74 -11.94 -0.05
C GLN A 420 -6.61 -11.05 -0.58
N THR A 421 -6.21 -10.04 0.19
CA THR A 421 -5.08 -9.16 -0.16
C THR A 421 -3.76 -9.94 -0.13
N LYS A 422 -3.56 -10.82 0.86
CA LYS A 422 -2.38 -11.70 0.94
C LYS A 422 -2.31 -12.65 -0.26
N PHE A 423 -3.42 -13.27 -0.63
CA PHE A 423 -3.55 -14.16 -1.78
C PHE A 423 -3.21 -13.45 -3.08
N TYR A 424 -3.75 -12.24 -3.31
CA TYR A 424 -3.40 -11.41 -4.46
C TYR A 424 -1.89 -11.21 -4.56
N GLN A 425 -1.27 -10.81 -3.47
CA GLN A 425 0.16 -10.56 -3.39
C GLN A 425 1.01 -11.83 -3.58
N GLN A 426 0.61 -12.97 -3.03
CA GLN A 426 1.28 -14.27 -3.23
C GLN A 426 1.15 -14.78 -4.66
N ARG A 427 -0.03 -14.59 -5.27
CA ARG A 427 -0.29 -14.98 -6.65
C ARG A 427 0.58 -14.20 -7.63
N PHE A 428 0.81 -12.91 -7.38
CA PHE A 428 1.77 -12.13 -8.16
C PHE A 428 3.17 -12.73 -8.09
N GLN A 429 3.64 -13.05 -6.88
CA GLN A 429 4.96 -13.67 -6.67
C GLN A 429 5.10 -14.98 -7.44
N LEU A 430 4.06 -15.83 -7.42
CA LEU A 430 4.08 -17.11 -8.12
C LEU A 430 4.05 -16.96 -9.64
N LEU A 431 3.17 -16.11 -10.19
CA LEU A 431 3.02 -15.95 -11.63
C LEU A 431 4.21 -15.24 -12.29
N PHE A 432 4.85 -14.33 -11.55
CA PHE A 432 5.98 -13.53 -12.05
C PHE A 432 7.32 -13.91 -11.42
N ASP A 433 7.43 -15.09 -10.81
CA ASP A 433 8.65 -15.56 -10.12
C ASP A 433 9.90 -15.41 -11.00
N SER A 434 9.81 -15.87 -12.26
CA SER A 434 10.91 -15.79 -13.23
C SER A 434 11.33 -14.35 -13.57
N PHE A 435 10.43 -13.38 -13.45
CA PHE A 435 10.69 -11.95 -13.65
C PHE A 435 11.26 -11.28 -12.40
N ILE A 436 10.66 -11.56 -11.24
CA ILE A 436 10.99 -10.96 -9.94
C ILE A 436 12.38 -11.39 -9.50
N ASN A 437 12.68 -12.68 -9.67
CA ASN A 437 13.91 -13.32 -9.23
C ASN A 437 14.97 -13.46 -10.35
N GLU A 438 14.77 -12.82 -11.51
CA GLU A 438 15.79 -12.81 -12.58
C GLU A 438 17.11 -12.22 -12.03
N PRO A 439 18.25 -12.94 -12.06
CA PRO A 439 19.48 -12.51 -11.41
C PRO A 439 19.98 -11.12 -11.86
N ARG A 440 19.75 -10.77 -13.14
CA ARG A 440 20.14 -9.47 -13.71
C ARG A 440 19.22 -8.32 -13.28
N ARG A 441 18.08 -8.61 -12.64
CA ARG A 441 17.04 -7.65 -12.23
C ARG A 441 16.77 -7.62 -10.73
N LYS A 442 17.46 -8.47 -9.97
CA LYS A 442 17.38 -8.53 -8.50
C LYS A 442 17.43 -7.15 -7.83
N LEU A 443 18.22 -6.21 -8.36
CA LEU A 443 18.37 -4.84 -7.84
C LEU A 443 17.76 -3.77 -8.76
N ARG A 444 16.75 -4.12 -9.56
CA ARG A 444 16.08 -3.22 -10.53
C ARG A 444 14.56 -3.30 -10.40
N PRO A 445 13.99 -2.85 -9.26
CA PRO A 445 12.55 -2.92 -8.99
C PRO A 445 11.70 -2.13 -10.01
N GLY A 446 12.25 -1.09 -10.64
CA GLY A 446 11.54 -0.28 -11.65
C GLY A 446 10.92 -1.09 -12.79
N GLY A 447 11.57 -2.19 -13.21
CA GLY A 447 11.03 -3.06 -14.27
C GLY A 447 9.82 -3.91 -13.84
N ILE A 448 9.49 -3.95 -12.55
CA ILE A 448 8.37 -4.71 -11.98
C ILE A 448 7.13 -3.83 -11.83
N LEU A 449 7.28 -2.50 -11.69
CA LEU A 449 6.16 -1.59 -11.41
C LEU A 449 5.04 -1.66 -12.47
N PRO A 450 5.34 -1.67 -13.79
CA PRO A 450 4.29 -1.84 -14.79
C PRO A 450 3.55 -3.18 -14.68
N LEU A 451 4.22 -4.24 -14.22
CA LEU A 451 3.59 -5.56 -14.01
C LEU A 451 2.61 -5.53 -12.85
N LEU A 452 2.85 -4.75 -11.81
CA LEU A 452 1.91 -4.57 -10.70
C LEU A 452 0.59 -3.96 -11.21
N ASP A 453 0.63 -2.96 -12.09
CA ASP A 453 -0.56 -2.34 -12.67
C ASP A 453 -1.33 -3.29 -13.59
N ILE A 454 -0.61 -4.03 -14.43
CA ILE A 454 -1.20 -5.06 -15.30
C ILE A 454 -1.87 -6.14 -14.45
N PHE A 455 -1.17 -6.61 -13.43
CA PHE A 455 -1.65 -7.68 -12.57
C PHE A 455 -2.86 -7.27 -11.75
N ARG A 456 -2.88 -6.06 -11.18
CA ARG A 456 -4.05 -5.52 -10.46
C ARG A 456 -5.29 -5.50 -11.34
N ALA A 457 -5.18 -4.98 -12.56
CA ALA A 457 -6.32 -4.88 -13.46
C ALA A 457 -6.81 -6.26 -13.93
N TRP A 458 -5.87 -7.15 -14.25
CA TRP A 458 -6.20 -8.53 -14.61
C TRP A 458 -6.85 -9.28 -13.44
N HIS A 459 -6.31 -9.17 -12.22
CA HIS A 459 -6.85 -9.81 -11.02
C HIS A 459 -8.27 -9.33 -10.72
N ASN A 460 -8.47 -8.00 -10.75
CA ASN A 460 -9.78 -7.42 -10.42
C ASN A 460 -10.84 -7.76 -11.48
N LEU A 461 -10.49 -7.71 -12.77
CA LEU A 461 -11.47 -7.65 -13.85
C LEU A 461 -11.55 -8.91 -14.72
N CYS A 462 -10.51 -9.74 -14.75
CA CYS A 462 -10.40 -10.87 -15.68
C CYS A 462 -10.27 -12.22 -14.96
N TYR A 463 -9.51 -12.27 -13.86
CA TYR A 463 -9.25 -13.50 -13.13
C TYR A 463 -10.52 -14.01 -12.44
N GLN A 464 -10.90 -15.26 -12.74
CA GLN A 464 -12.02 -15.95 -12.11
C GLN A 464 -11.51 -16.93 -11.05
N ASP A 465 -12.10 -16.88 -9.86
CA ASP A 465 -11.83 -17.83 -8.78
C ASP A 465 -12.37 -19.24 -9.07
N LYS A 466 -12.35 -20.13 -8.06
CA LYS A 466 -12.87 -21.50 -8.20
C LYS A 466 -14.38 -21.53 -8.46
N GLN A 467 -15.09 -20.47 -8.09
CA GLN A 467 -16.52 -20.26 -8.28
C GLN A 467 -16.83 -19.62 -9.65
N GLY A 468 -15.81 -19.31 -10.44
CA GLY A 468 -15.97 -18.68 -11.76
C GLY A 468 -16.26 -17.19 -11.70
N LEU A 469 -16.03 -16.52 -10.57
CA LEU A 469 -16.30 -15.08 -10.40
C LEU A 469 -15.01 -14.28 -10.31
N THR A 470 -15.02 -13.08 -10.89
CA THR A 470 -13.95 -12.09 -10.67
C THR A 470 -14.15 -11.33 -9.38
N ALA A 471 -13.09 -10.69 -8.87
CA ALA A 471 -13.21 -9.83 -7.69
C ALA A 471 -14.18 -8.67 -7.93
N ALA A 472 -14.19 -8.08 -9.14
CA ALA A 472 -15.14 -7.04 -9.49
C ALA A 472 -16.60 -7.52 -9.55
N GLN A 473 -16.84 -8.78 -9.94
CA GLN A 473 -18.18 -9.38 -9.88
C GLN A 473 -18.62 -9.62 -8.43
N ARG A 474 -17.75 -10.19 -7.58
CA ARG A 474 -18.04 -10.37 -6.15
C ARG A 474 -18.33 -9.04 -5.45
N LEU A 475 -17.62 -7.99 -5.83
CA LEU A 475 -17.85 -6.63 -5.33
C LEU A 475 -19.13 -5.98 -5.89
N GLY A 476 -19.69 -6.50 -6.98
CA GLY A 476 -20.89 -5.94 -7.61
C GLY A 476 -20.64 -4.74 -8.54
N VAL A 477 -19.40 -4.54 -9.00
CA VAL A 477 -19.04 -3.43 -9.91
C VAL A 477 -18.80 -3.84 -11.37
N ALA A 478 -18.90 -5.15 -11.64
CA ALA A 478 -18.92 -5.72 -12.98
C ALA A 478 -19.97 -6.84 -13.06
N GLU A 479 -20.66 -6.95 -14.19
CA GLU A 479 -21.66 -8.01 -14.42
C GLU A 479 -21.00 -9.31 -14.92
N GLN A 480 -19.93 -9.18 -15.70
CA GLN A 480 -19.23 -10.29 -16.34
C GLN A 480 -17.71 -10.12 -16.28
N PRO A 481 -16.92 -11.21 -16.32
CA PRO A 481 -15.48 -11.12 -16.47
C PRO A 481 -15.11 -10.40 -17.77
N LEU A 482 -14.06 -9.58 -17.72
CA LEU A 482 -13.47 -9.02 -18.92
C LEU A 482 -12.51 -10.02 -19.57
N THR A 483 -12.56 -10.09 -20.88
CA THR A 483 -11.50 -10.71 -21.69
C THR A 483 -10.27 -9.80 -21.72
N LEU A 484 -9.10 -10.36 -22.03
CA LEU A 484 -7.87 -9.59 -22.26
C LEU A 484 -8.06 -8.52 -23.35
N LYS A 485 -8.77 -8.89 -24.42
CA LYS A 485 -9.16 -7.95 -25.48
C LYS A 485 -9.98 -6.77 -24.94
N GLN A 486 -10.99 -7.01 -24.10
CA GLN A 486 -11.81 -5.94 -23.51
C GLN A 486 -11.03 -5.08 -22.51
N LEU A 487 -10.08 -5.67 -21.77
CA LEU A 487 -9.20 -4.93 -20.87
C LEU A 487 -8.30 -3.94 -21.63
N LEU A 488 -7.80 -4.35 -22.80
CA LEU A 488 -6.86 -3.56 -23.62
C LEU A 488 -7.50 -2.68 -24.70
N SER A 489 -8.79 -2.87 -24.97
CA SER A 489 -9.60 -1.97 -25.81
C SER A 489 -9.83 -0.68 -25.06
#